data_AF-A0A0K1T534-F1
#
_entry.id   AF-A0A0K1T534-F1
#
_cell.length_a   1.000
_cell.length_b   1.000
_cell.length_c   1.000
_cell.angle_alpha   90.00
_cell.angle_beta   90.00
_cell.angle_gamma   90.00
#
_symmetry.space_group_name_H-M   'P 1'
#
loop_
_entity.id
_entity.type
_entity.pdbx_description
1 polymer ?
#
loop_
_entity_poly.entity_id
_entity_poly.type
_entity_poly.pdbx_seq_one_letter_code
_entity_poly.pdbx_strand_id
1 'polypeptide(L)'
;MKVLSAHERSEMSKSYFYFVLEKMRELGLMQENGIAFKAVISFEPKGERMELKEKLMYVTEDKELILMDLEKDEYSCRSCSIRSMCVSYLKLVAKESGAKVSKMNPREAWREVMGHIRKNLVENVSYLKLPSHSIFEARKKEEKEEEIEISCSRS
;
A
#
# COMPACT_ATOMS: atom_id res chain seq x y z
N MET A 1 10.78 -2.59 7.99
CA MET A 1 9.78 -1.56 8.29
C MET A 1 10.50 -0.23 8.26
N LYS A 2 10.08 0.66 7.37
CA LYS A 2 10.50 2.06 7.40
C LYS A 2 9.43 2.83 8.16
N VAL A 3 9.82 3.42 9.29
CA VAL A 3 9.02 4.44 9.97
C VAL A 3 9.36 5.75 9.26
N LEU A 4 8.41 6.30 8.52
CA LEU A 4 8.65 7.54 7.74
C LEU A 4 8.51 8.81 8.60
N SER A 5 8.13 8.65 9.87
CA SER A 5 7.95 9.74 10.82
C SER A 5 8.41 9.31 12.21
N ALA A 6 9.72 9.21 12.41
CA ALA A 6 10.34 9.46 13.70
C ALA A 6 10.99 10.85 13.61
N HIS A 7 11.08 11.59 14.72
CA HIS A 7 11.46 13.01 14.81
C HIS A 7 12.83 13.41 14.22
N GLU A 8 13.57 12.50 13.59
CA GLU A 8 14.80 12.81 12.86
C GLU A 8 14.50 12.97 11.37
N ARG A 9 14.44 14.24 10.92
CA ARG A 9 14.47 14.60 9.51
C ARG A 9 15.82 14.19 8.92
N SER A 10 15.96 12.94 8.47
CA SER A 10 16.99 12.60 7.50
C SER A 10 16.81 13.52 6.29
N GLU A 11 17.88 14.16 5.81
CA GLU A 11 17.89 15.22 4.79
C GLU A 11 17.22 14.81 3.47
N MET A 12 15.90 14.83 3.45
CA MET A 12 15.12 14.63 2.24
C MET A 12 15.13 15.94 1.45
N SER A 13 15.53 15.90 0.18
CA SER A 13 15.45 17.09 -0.67
C SER A 13 13.99 17.58 -0.74
N LYS A 14 13.78 18.90 -0.71
CA LYS A 14 12.43 19.48 -0.78
C LYS A 14 11.67 18.99 -2.02
N SER A 15 12.35 18.86 -3.15
CA SER A 15 11.75 18.34 -4.38
C SER A 15 11.27 16.90 -4.24
N TYR A 16 12.05 16.03 -3.59
CA TYR A 16 11.63 14.65 -3.35
C TYR A 16 10.46 14.55 -2.36
N PHE A 17 10.44 15.39 -1.33
CA PHE A 17 9.30 15.48 -0.40
C PHE A 17 8.01 15.85 -1.15
N TYR A 18 8.03 16.91 -1.97
CA TYR A 18 6.86 17.31 -2.74
C TYR A 18 6.45 16.28 -3.79
N PHE A 19 7.41 15.58 -4.39
CA PHE A 19 7.11 14.47 -5.29
C PHE A 19 6.33 13.35 -4.59
N VAL A 20 6.78 12.91 -3.41
CA VAL A 20 6.07 11.87 -2.64
C VAL A 20 4.68 12.36 -2.21
N LEU A 21 4.59 13.60 -1.72
CA LEU A 21 3.31 14.19 -1.32
C LEU A 21 2.31 14.23 -2.47
N GLU A 22 2.75 14.62 -3.66
CA GLU A 22 1.90 14.66 -4.84
C GLU A 22 1.44 13.27 -5.25
N LYS A 23 2.33 12.28 -5.21
CA LYS A 23 1.95 10.87 -5.46
C LYS A 23 0.94 10.34 -4.45
N MET A 24 1.04 10.72 -3.17
CA MET A 24 0.03 10.35 -2.18
C MET A 24 -1.33 11.02 -2.46
N ARG A 25 -1.34 12.27 -2.96
CA ARG A 25 -2.58 12.96 -3.37
C ARG A 25 -3.21 12.31 -4.59
N GLU A 26 -2.43 11.99 -5.62
CA GLU A 26 -2.90 11.28 -6.82
C GLU A 26 -3.58 9.96 -6.46
N LEU A 27 -3.02 9.23 -5.48
CA LEU A 27 -3.58 7.97 -4.97
C LEU A 27 -4.77 8.15 -4.02
N GLY A 28 -5.21 9.38 -3.74
CA GLY A 28 -6.30 9.66 -2.79
C GLY A 28 -5.97 9.32 -1.34
N LEU A 29 -4.69 9.17 -1.01
CA LEU A 29 -4.20 8.87 0.35
C LEU A 29 -4.11 10.12 1.23
N MET A 30 -4.28 11.30 0.62
CA MET A 30 -4.31 12.59 1.28
C MET A 30 -5.67 13.25 1.09
N GLN A 31 -6.18 13.89 2.13
CA GLN A 31 -7.36 14.75 2.06
C GLN A 31 -7.02 16.09 2.73
N GLU A 32 -7.27 17.18 1.99
CA GLU A 32 -6.80 18.52 2.34
C GLU A 32 -5.28 18.54 2.59
N ASN A 33 -4.86 18.54 3.86
CA ASN A 33 -3.47 18.58 4.32
C ASN A 33 -3.09 17.38 5.21
N GLY A 34 -3.95 16.36 5.30
CA GLY A 34 -3.76 15.21 6.19
C GLY A 34 -3.81 13.87 5.46
N ILE A 35 -3.28 12.84 6.11
CA ILE A 35 -3.46 11.46 5.68
C ILE A 35 -4.93 11.07 5.87
N ALA A 36 -5.55 10.53 4.81
CA ALA A 36 -6.98 10.23 4.77
C ALA A 36 -7.32 8.73 4.91
N PHE A 37 -6.37 7.93 5.41
CA PHE A 37 -6.55 6.48 5.52
C PHE A 37 -6.08 5.97 6.89
N LYS A 38 -6.70 4.87 7.34
CA LYS A 38 -6.20 4.07 8.45
C LYS A 38 -5.28 2.95 7.97
N ALA A 39 -5.66 2.30 6.86
CA ALA A 39 -4.89 1.24 6.22
C ALA A 39 -4.97 1.35 4.68
N VAL A 40 -3.87 1.08 4.00
CA VAL A 40 -3.81 0.89 2.54
C VAL A 40 -3.34 -0.54 2.26
N ILE A 41 -4.09 -1.22 1.40
CA ILE A 41 -3.78 -2.57 0.95
C ILE A 41 -3.45 -2.47 -0.54
N SER A 42 -2.23 -2.84 -0.91
CA SER A 42 -1.83 -2.87 -2.31
C SER A 42 -2.43 -4.07 -3.03
N PHE A 43 -2.71 -3.91 -4.31
CA PHE A 43 -3.16 -4.97 -5.22
C PHE A 43 -2.40 -4.87 -6.54
N GLU A 44 -2.37 -5.97 -7.30
CA GLU A 44 -1.94 -5.97 -8.69
C GLU A 44 -3.02 -6.59 -9.60
N PRO A 45 -3.14 -6.14 -10.85
CA PRO A 45 -3.97 -6.82 -11.83
C PRO A 45 -3.31 -8.14 -12.26
N LYS A 46 -4.12 -9.20 -12.36
CA LYS A 46 -3.72 -10.52 -12.83
C LYS A 46 -4.80 -11.05 -13.76
N GLY A 47 -4.68 -10.69 -15.04
CA GLY A 47 -5.75 -10.84 -16.01
C GLY A 47 -6.99 -10.07 -15.55
N GLU A 48 -8.13 -10.76 -15.45
CA GLU A 48 -9.40 -10.18 -15.00
C GLU A 48 -9.56 -10.11 -13.47
N ARG A 49 -8.55 -10.52 -12.70
CA ARG A 49 -8.62 -10.55 -11.23
C ARG A 49 -7.69 -9.51 -10.61
N MET A 50 -8.07 -9.02 -9.44
CA MET A 50 -7.18 -8.26 -8.57
C MET A 50 -6.58 -9.18 -7.51
N GLU A 51 -5.26 -9.26 -7.47
CA GLU A 51 -4.53 -10.01 -6.45
C GLU A 51 -4.04 -9.05 -5.36
N LEU A 52 -4.53 -9.24 -4.13
CA LEU A 52 -4.07 -8.46 -2.99
C LEU A 52 -2.64 -8.88 -2.60
N LYS A 53 -1.75 -7.90 -2.52
CA LYS A 53 -0.34 -8.08 -2.18
C LYS A 53 -0.12 -8.19 -0.69
N GLU A 54 0.95 -8.87 -0.27
CA GLU A 54 1.34 -8.98 1.15
C GLU A 54 2.04 -7.70 1.67
N LYS A 55 1.46 -6.53 1.38
CA LYS A 55 1.96 -5.23 1.84
C LYS A 55 0.85 -4.41 2.47
N LEU A 56 1.23 -3.67 3.50
CA LEU A 56 0.35 -2.84 4.30
C LEU A 56 1.04 -1.51 4.58
N MET A 57 0.30 -0.43 4.33
CA MET A 57 0.59 0.88 4.89
C MET A 57 -0.46 1.16 5.96
N TYR A 58 -0.05 1.56 7.16
CA TYR A 58 -0.95 1.73 8.30
C TYR A 58 -0.61 2.99 9.09
N VAL A 59 -1.62 3.74 9.52
CA VAL A 59 -1.46 4.91 10.39
C VAL A 59 -1.90 4.53 11.80
N THR A 60 -0.99 4.60 12.76
CA THR A 60 -1.30 4.33 14.18
C THR A 60 -2.18 5.41 14.77
N GLU A 61 -2.78 5.16 15.93
CA GLU A 61 -3.51 6.19 16.69
C GLU A 61 -2.59 7.38 17.06
N ASP A 62 -1.31 7.10 17.30
CA ASP A 62 -0.26 8.10 17.57
C ASP A 62 0.27 8.80 16.29
N LYS A 63 -0.39 8.59 15.15
CA LYS A 63 -0.09 9.21 13.84
C LYS A 63 1.26 8.80 13.25
N GLU A 64 1.77 7.63 13.62
CA GLU A 64 2.95 7.05 12.98
C GLU A 64 2.56 6.29 11.71
N LEU A 65 3.34 6.47 10.65
CA LEU A 65 3.15 5.74 9.39
C LEU A 65 4.03 4.47 9.36
N ILE A 66 3.37 3.32 9.40
CA ILE A 66 4.00 2.00 9.34
C ILE A 66 3.93 1.46 7.92
N LEU A 67 5.09 1.03 7.40
CA LEU A 67 5.20 0.30 6.14
C LEU A 67 5.68 -1.13 6.40
N MET A 68 4.84 -2.10 6.04
CA MET A 68 5.16 -3.52 6.07
C MET A 68 5.03 -4.12 4.67
N ASP A 69 6.09 -4.76 4.20
CA ASP A 69 6.12 -5.48 2.92
C ASP A 69 6.60 -6.90 3.21
N LEU A 70 5.71 -7.88 3.27
CA LEU A 70 6.09 -9.27 3.55
C LEU A 70 6.62 -9.98 2.31
N GLU A 71 6.66 -9.34 1.14
CA GLU A 71 7.20 -9.93 -0.09
C GLU A 71 8.72 -9.77 -0.16
N LYS A 72 9.28 -8.77 0.53
CA LYS A 72 10.73 -8.58 0.60
C LYS A 72 11.34 -9.39 1.75
N ASP A 73 12.39 -10.13 1.43
CA ASP A 73 13.12 -10.93 2.42
C ASP A 73 13.91 -10.10 3.43
N GLU A 74 14.16 -8.81 3.17
CA GLU A 74 14.73 -7.87 4.15
C GLU A 74 13.83 -7.66 5.39
N TYR A 75 12.55 -8.03 5.28
CA TYR A 75 11.58 -8.06 6.37
C TYR A 75 11.24 -9.48 6.84
N SER A 76 11.92 -10.49 6.27
CA SER A 76 11.90 -11.84 6.82
C SER A 76 12.61 -11.85 8.19
N CYS A 77 12.08 -12.61 9.16
CA CYS A 77 12.66 -12.67 10.50
C CYS A 77 14.11 -13.16 10.57
N ARG A 78 14.71 -13.64 9.47
CA ARG A 78 16.11 -14.07 9.40
C ARG A 78 17.09 -12.90 9.22
N SER A 79 16.64 -11.75 8.71
CA SER A 79 17.47 -10.57 8.39
C SER A 79 16.95 -9.26 9.00
N CYS A 80 15.89 -9.32 9.82
CA CYS A 80 15.32 -8.13 10.45
C CYS A 80 16.30 -7.60 11.52
N SER A 81 17.12 -6.62 11.16
CA SER A 81 18.03 -5.88 12.06
C SER A 81 17.31 -5.21 13.25
N ILE A 82 15.97 -5.31 13.30
CA ILE A 82 15.09 -4.65 14.25
C ILE A 82 13.94 -5.58 14.68
N ARG A 83 14.27 -6.82 15.07
CA ARG A 83 13.28 -7.85 15.46
C ARG A 83 12.33 -7.38 16.58
N SER A 84 12.82 -6.58 17.53
CA SER A 84 12.01 -6.01 18.61
C SER A 84 10.96 -5.01 18.09
N MET A 85 11.34 -4.04 17.27
CA MET A 85 10.37 -3.09 16.70
C MET A 85 9.35 -3.80 15.81
N CYS A 86 9.76 -4.77 14.98
CA CYS A 86 8.83 -5.52 14.13
C CYS A 86 7.70 -6.19 14.95
N VAL A 87 8.05 -6.78 16.10
CA VAL A 87 7.08 -7.39 17.02
C VAL A 87 6.27 -6.33 17.78
N SER A 88 6.87 -5.20 18.17
CA SER A 88 6.14 -4.10 18.83
C SER A 88 5.07 -3.52 17.92
N TYR A 89 5.41 -3.20 16.66
CA TYR A 89 4.45 -2.68 15.69
C TYR A 89 3.41 -3.73 15.28
N LEU A 90 3.77 -5.01 15.23
CA LEU A 90 2.80 -6.10 15.05
C LEU A 90 1.74 -6.06 16.16
N LYS A 91 2.17 -5.99 17.42
CA LYS A 91 1.26 -5.95 18.57
C LYS A 91 0.40 -4.69 18.56
N LEU A 92 0.98 -3.55 18.21
CA LEU A 92 0.26 -2.28 18.10
C LEU A 92 -0.83 -2.36 17.03
N VAL A 93 -0.49 -2.73 15.80
CA VAL A 93 -1.45 -2.85 14.70
C VAL A 93 -2.50 -3.91 14.99
N ALA A 94 -2.12 -5.04 15.60
CA ALA A 94 -3.08 -6.06 16.01
C ALA A 94 -4.09 -5.52 17.03
N LYS A 95 -3.61 -4.78 18.04
CA LYS A 95 -4.47 -4.16 19.05
C LYS A 95 -5.43 -3.15 18.43
N GLU A 96 -4.92 -2.22 17.63
CA GLU A 96 -5.72 -1.16 17.01
C GLU A 96 -6.71 -1.68 15.96
N SER A 97 -6.37 -2.77 15.26
CA SER A 97 -7.26 -3.41 14.28
C SER A 97 -8.22 -4.44 14.87
N GLY A 98 -8.07 -4.80 16.16
CA GLY A 98 -8.83 -5.88 16.78
C GLY A 98 -8.42 -7.29 16.33
N ALA A 99 -7.32 -7.43 15.57
CA ALA A 99 -6.84 -8.71 15.10
C ALA A 99 -6.27 -9.54 16.26
N LYS A 100 -6.66 -10.82 16.30
CA LYS A 100 -6.06 -11.80 17.20
C LYS A 100 -4.81 -12.39 16.55
N VAL A 101 -3.71 -12.44 17.30
CA VAL A 101 -2.46 -13.06 16.86
C VAL A 101 -2.26 -14.37 17.61
N SER A 102 -2.11 -15.45 16.86
CA SER A 102 -1.90 -16.80 17.39
C SER A 102 -0.53 -17.39 17.03
N LYS A 103 0.08 -16.89 15.95
CA LYS A 103 1.36 -17.43 15.45
C LYS A 103 2.55 -16.92 16.25
N MET A 104 3.46 -17.84 16.57
CA MET A 104 4.75 -17.51 17.18
C MET A 104 5.73 -16.89 16.18
N ASN A 105 5.63 -17.27 14.89
CA ASN A 105 6.45 -16.70 13.84
C ASN A 105 5.94 -15.29 13.49
N PRO A 106 6.75 -14.21 13.63
CA PRO A 106 6.27 -12.86 13.39
C PRO A 106 5.80 -12.60 11.96
N ARG A 107 6.39 -13.25 10.94
CA ARG A 107 5.95 -13.11 9.54
C ARG A 107 4.55 -13.70 9.36
N GLU A 108 4.30 -14.87 9.94
CA GLU A 108 2.98 -15.50 9.91
C GLU A 108 1.95 -14.72 10.74
N ALA A 109 2.36 -14.18 11.89
CA ALA A 109 1.52 -13.32 12.70
C ALA A 109 1.13 -12.03 11.96
N TRP A 110 2.05 -11.42 11.22
CA TRP A 110 1.74 -10.30 10.33
C TRP A 110 0.74 -10.69 9.24
N ARG A 111 0.84 -11.91 8.67
CA ARG A 111 -0.16 -12.41 7.73
C ARG A 111 -1.54 -12.56 8.37
N GLU A 112 -1.64 -13.01 9.63
CA GLU A 112 -2.92 -13.05 10.35
C GLU A 112 -3.52 -11.64 10.50
N VAL A 113 -2.72 -10.67 10.92
CA VAL A 113 -3.18 -9.27 11.07
C VAL A 113 -3.61 -8.68 9.73
N MET A 114 -2.80 -8.84 8.68
CA MET A 114 -3.15 -8.37 7.33
C MET A 114 -4.40 -9.08 6.80
N GLY A 115 -4.53 -10.38 7.05
CA GLY A 115 -5.71 -11.17 6.68
C GLY A 115 -6.97 -10.67 7.38
N HIS A 116 -6.87 -10.34 8.67
CA HIS A 116 -7.98 -9.75 9.43
C HIS A 116 -8.40 -8.39 8.86
N ILE A 117 -7.44 -7.49 8.60
CA ILE A 117 -7.71 -6.16 8.03
C ILE A 117 -8.37 -6.29 6.65
N ARG A 118 -7.86 -7.19 5.79
CA ARG A 118 -8.45 -7.46 4.47
C ARG A 118 -9.87 -7.99 4.57
N LYS A 119 -10.12 -8.93 5.47
CA LYS A 119 -11.44 -9.50 5.69
C LYS A 119 -12.43 -8.41 6.12
N ASN A 120 -12.06 -7.60 7.12
CA ASN A 120 -12.89 -6.48 7.56
C ASN A 120 -13.15 -5.48 6.43
N LEU A 121 -12.16 -5.21 5.57
CA LEU A 121 -12.37 -4.36 4.40
C LEU A 121 -13.43 -4.95 3.47
N VAL A 122 -13.26 -6.19 3.05
CA VAL A 122 -14.19 -6.85 2.11
C VAL A 122 -15.61 -6.97 2.68
N GLU A 123 -15.74 -7.23 3.99
CA GLU A 123 -17.04 -7.40 4.64
C GLU A 123 -17.79 -6.07 4.85
N ASN A 124 -17.09 -4.94 4.94
CA ASN A 124 -17.71 -3.65 5.30
C ASN A 124 -17.72 -2.62 4.15
N VAL A 125 -16.99 -2.85 3.06
CA VAL A 125 -16.98 -1.93 1.91
C VAL A 125 -18.25 -2.10 1.09
N SER A 126 -19.05 -1.03 0.99
CA SER A 126 -20.25 -1.03 0.14
C SER A 126 -19.95 -0.70 -1.32
N TYR A 127 -18.91 0.09 -1.59
CA TYR A 127 -18.51 0.47 -2.95
C TYR A 127 -17.02 0.80 -3.03
N LEU A 128 -16.42 0.62 -4.20
CA LEU A 128 -15.07 1.10 -4.51
C LEU A 128 -15.19 2.38 -5.36
N LYS A 129 -14.51 3.44 -4.92
CA LYS A 129 -14.44 4.69 -5.67
C LYS A 129 -13.33 4.59 -6.71
N LEU A 130 -13.70 4.66 -7.99
CA LEU A 130 -12.75 4.79 -9.08
C LEU A 130 -12.54 6.29 -9.38
N PRO A 131 -11.29 6.79 -9.38
CA PRO A 131 -11.01 8.15 -9.80
C PRO A 131 -11.44 8.39 -11.26
N SER A 132 -12.04 9.54 -11.54
CA SER A 132 -12.51 9.87 -12.90
C SER A 132 -11.39 9.88 -13.94
N HIS A 133 -10.16 10.23 -13.54
CA HIS A 133 -9.00 10.27 -14.42
C HIS A 133 -8.47 8.88 -14.80
N SER A 134 -8.66 7.85 -13.95
CA SER A 134 -8.11 6.51 -14.21
C SER A 134 -8.90 5.70 -15.25
N ILE A 135 -10.15 6.07 -15.53
CA ILE A 135 -11.01 5.37 -16.51
C ILE A 135 -10.58 5.68 -17.95
N PHE A 136 -10.05 6.89 -18.21
CA PHE A 136 -9.79 7.37 -19.57
C PHE A 136 -8.32 7.29 -20.01
N GLU A 137 -7.37 7.04 -19.10
CA GLU A 137 -5.96 6.88 -19.46
C GLU A 137 -5.65 5.49 -20.06
N ALA A 138 -6.40 4.45 -19.68
CA ALA A 138 -6.27 3.12 -20.29
C ALA A 138 -6.66 3.13 -21.78
N ARG A 139 -7.79 3.80 -22.12
CA ARG A 139 -8.24 3.96 -23.51
C ARG A 139 -7.24 4.70 -24.40
N LYS A 140 -6.55 5.72 -23.87
CA LYS A 140 -5.54 6.45 -24.64
C LYS A 140 -4.29 5.64 -24.97
N LYS A 141 -4.00 4.54 -24.26
CA LYS A 141 -2.91 3.63 -24.63
C LYS A 141 -3.35 2.63 -25.70
N GLU A 142 -4.56 2.09 -25.58
CA GLU A 142 -5.15 1.18 -26.57
C GLU A 142 -5.38 1.88 -27.93
N GLU A 143 -5.94 3.11 -27.94
CA GLU A 143 -6.14 3.90 -29.16
C GLU A 143 -4.82 4.28 -29.86
N LYS A 144 -3.74 4.45 -29.08
CA LYS A 144 -2.41 4.80 -29.61
C LYS A 144 -1.66 3.58 -30.16
N GLU A 145 -2.04 2.37 -29.77
CA GLU A 145 -1.55 1.11 -30.35
C GLU A 145 -2.36 0.74 -31.61
N GLU A 146 -3.67 1.02 -31.66
CA GLU A 146 -4.51 0.80 -32.85
C GLU A 146 -4.22 1.78 -34.00
N GLU A 147 -3.83 3.03 -33.74
CA GLU A 147 -3.48 4.00 -34.80
C GLU A 147 -2.20 3.64 -35.59
N ILE A 148 -1.38 2.69 -35.12
CA ILE A 148 -0.10 2.32 -35.77
C ILE A 148 -0.27 1.20 -36.83
N GLU A 149 -1.37 0.44 -36.86
CA GLU A 149 -1.51 -0.73 -37.74
C GLU A 149 -2.27 -0.52 -39.08
N ILE A 150 -2.75 0.69 -39.40
CA ILE A 150 -3.39 0.93 -40.72
C ILE A 150 -2.52 1.83 -41.60
N SER A 151 -1.40 1.25 -42.07
CA SER A 151 -0.65 1.73 -43.23
C SER A 151 -0.85 0.73 -44.37
N CYS A 152 -1.86 0.96 -45.23
CA CYS A 152 -1.99 0.21 -46.49
C CYS A 152 -0.84 0.55 -47.45
N SER A 153 0.07 -0.41 -47.67
CA SER A 153 0.94 -0.43 -48.83
C SER A 153 0.12 -0.67 -50.09
N ARG A 154 0.11 0.31 -51.00
CA ARG A 154 -0.34 0.13 -52.39
C ARG A 154 0.84 -0.36 -53.21
N SER A 155 0.74 -1.59 -53.72
CA SER A 155 1.49 -2.09 -54.88
C SER A 155 0.56 -2.13 -56.08
#